data_AF-A0A9D8GCT6-F1
#
_entry.id   AF-A0A9D8GCT6-F1
#
_cell.length_a   1.000
_cell.length_b   1.000
_cell.length_c   1.000
_cell.angle_alpha   90.00
_cell.angle_beta   90.00
_cell.angle_gamma   90.00
#
_symmetry.space_group_name_H-M   'P 1'
#
loop_
_entity.id
_entity.type
_entity.pdbx_description
1 polymer ?
#
loop_
_entity_poly.entity_id
_entity_poly.type
_entity_poly.pdbx_seq_one_letter_code
_entity_poly.pdbx_strand_id
1 'polypeptide(L)'
;MKKKRLSKEKAAEIVKLLGEGRDAKELADTYNVSIATIYNFRTRLKREGTIVVPRKRGRKPKAEKPQAELKKNPTEFQKLPATGKMETYSFVINGVAVTVSGRAKNVHIAPDSMVVNF
;
A
#
# COMPACT_ATOMS: atom_id res chain seq x y z
N MET A 1 34.57 -17.60 8.34
CA MET A 1 34.59 -16.26 8.97
C MET A 1 33.55 -16.18 10.09
N LYS A 2 33.96 -15.91 11.34
CA LYS A 2 33.01 -15.66 12.45
C LYS A 2 32.33 -14.30 12.22
N LYS A 3 31.00 -14.29 12.10
CA LYS A 3 30.23 -13.04 12.04
C LYS A 3 30.40 -12.29 13.35
N LYS A 4 31.05 -11.12 13.34
CA LYS A 4 31.18 -10.24 14.51
C LYS A 4 29.78 -9.78 14.92
N ARG A 5 29.21 -10.41 15.95
CA ARG A 5 27.88 -10.05 16.46
C ARG A 5 28.01 -8.72 17.19
N LEU A 6 27.25 -7.73 16.76
CA LEU A 6 27.13 -6.48 17.52
C LEU A 6 26.59 -6.82 18.92
N SER A 7 27.17 -6.24 19.97
CA SER A 7 26.73 -6.50 21.35
C SER A 7 25.28 -6.06 21.54
N LYS A 8 24.56 -6.72 22.45
CA LYS A 8 23.14 -6.41 22.73
C LYS A 8 22.95 -4.96 23.16
N GLU A 9 23.92 -4.40 23.88
CA GLU A 9 23.92 -3.01 24.36
C GLU A 9 23.90 -2.01 23.20
N LYS A 10 24.78 -2.19 22.22
CA LYS A 10 24.83 -1.33 21.02
C LYS A 10 23.54 -1.41 20.19
N ALA A 11 22.92 -2.59 20.14
CA ALA A 11 21.62 -2.74 19.48
C ALA A 11 20.50 -1.96 20.19
N ALA A 12 20.51 -1.89 21.52
CA ALA A 12 19.55 -1.10 22.29
C ALA A 12 19.77 0.41 22.09
N GLU A 13 21.02 0.86 22.06
CA GLU A 13 21.39 2.25 21.78
C GLU A 13 20.92 2.70 20.39
N ILE A 14 21.16 1.89 19.35
CA ILE A 14 20.67 2.13 17.98
C ILE A 14 19.16 2.33 17.95
N VAL A 15 18.40 1.51 18.70
CA VAL A 15 16.93 1.60 18.70
C VAL A 15 16.43 2.82 19.47
N LYS A 16 17.14 3.28 20.51
CA LYS A 16 16.86 4.57 21.17
C LYS A 16 17.05 5.73 20.20
N LEU A 17 18.22 5.81 19.56
CA LEU A 17 18.55 6.85 18.58
C LEU A 17 17.56 6.87 17.39
N LEU A 18 17.15 5.69 16.91
CA LEU A 18 16.13 5.56 15.87
C LEU A 18 14.73 6.01 16.34
N GLY A 19 14.42 5.85 17.63
CA GLY A 19 13.20 6.34 18.27
C GLY A 19 13.17 7.86 18.42
N GLU A 20 14.32 8.47 18.73
CA GLU A 20 14.53 9.92 18.80
C GLU A 20 14.44 10.61 17.43
N GLY A 21 14.55 9.84 16.35
CA GLY A 21 14.33 10.32 14.99
C GLY A 21 15.59 10.47 14.14
N ARG A 22 16.75 9.99 14.61
CA ARG A 22 17.97 9.88 13.79
C ARG A 22 17.71 9.04 12.54
N ASP A 23 18.42 9.37 11.47
CA ASP A 23 18.27 8.65 10.21
C ASP A 23 18.92 7.25 10.28
N ALA A 24 18.25 6.28 9.67
CA ALA A 24 18.72 4.89 9.67
C ALA A 24 19.99 4.72 8.82
N LYS A 25 20.22 5.59 7.83
CA LYS A 25 21.41 5.59 6.99
C LYS A 25 22.65 6.04 7.78
N GLU A 26 22.53 7.15 8.51
CA GLU A 26 23.62 7.64 9.37
C GLU A 26 24.01 6.62 10.45
N LEU A 27 23.03 5.96 11.05
CA LEU A 27 23.27 4.92 12.06
C LEU A 27 23.92 3.66 11.43
N ALA A 28 23.55 3.31 10.21
CA ALA A 28 24.16 2.20 9.48
C ALA A 28 25.65 2.46 9.24
N ASP A 29 26.00 3.67 8.80
CA ASP A 29 27.38 4.08 8.53
C ASP A 29 28.20 4.15 9.83
N THR A 30 27.64 4.76 10.89
CA THR A 30 28.31 4.92 12.19
C THR A 30 28.64 3.58 12.86
N TYR A 31 27.70 2.64 12.80
CA TYR A 31 27.87 1.34 13.46
C TYR A 31 28.41 0.26 12.51
N ASN A 32 28.73 0.63 11.25
CA ASN A 32 29.18 -0.27 10.18
C ASN A 32 28.28 -1.52 10.04
N VAL A 33 26.97 -1.29 9.97
CA VAL A 33 25.95 -2.34 9.81
C VAL A 33 25.01 -1.96 8.67
N SER A 34 24.37 -2.95 8.04
CA SER A 34 23.40 -2.65 6.99
C SER A 34 22.16 -1.93 7.55
N ILE A 35 21.52 -1.11 6.73
CA ILE A 35 20.23 -0.44 7.06
C ILE A 35 19.17 -1.48 7.47
N ALA A 36 19.15 -2.64 6.82
CA ALA A 36 18.26 -3.75 7.19
C ALA A 36 18.54 -4.27 8.60
N THR A 37 19.82 -4.33 9.00
CA THR A 37 20.23 -4.75 10.35
C THR A 37 19.72 -3.78 11.42
N ILE A 38 19.72 -2.47 11.16
CA ILE A 38 19.14 -1.45 12.05
C ILE A 38 17.65 -1.72 12.30
N TYR A 39 16.87 -1.95 11.24
CA TYR A 39 15.45 -2.28 11.39
C TYR A 39 15.20 -3.65 12.04
N ASN A 40 16.10 -4.61 11.82
CA ASN A 40 16.03 -5.92 12.48
C ASN A 40 16.28 -5.83 13.99
N PHE A 41 17.15 -4.92 14.46
CA PHE A 41 17.29 -4.68 15.90
C PHE A 41 15.99 -4.15 16.52
N ARG A 42 15.29 -3.26 15.80
CA ARG A 42 13.99 -2.74 16.23
C ARG A 42 12.94 -3.85 16.33
N THR A 43 12.84 -4.72 15.32
CA THR A 43 11.85 -5.81 15.34
C THR A 43 12.18 -6.85 16.42
N ARG A 44 13.46 -7.15 16.63
CA ARG A 44 13.91 -8.06 17.67
C ARG A 44 13.61 -7.56 19.09
N LEU A 45 13.92 -6.29 19.38
CA LEU A 45 13.64 -5.70 20.70
C LEU A 45 12.14 -5.57 21.00
N LYS A 46 11.31 -5.34 19.98
CA LYS A 46 9.85 -5.43 20.13
C LYS A 46 9.38 -6.84 20.52
N ARG A 47 9.99 -7.89 19.96
CA ARG A 47 9.67 -9.29 20.31
C ARG A 47 10.17 -9.67 21.69
N GLU A 48 11.30 -9.12 22.11
CA GLU A 48 11.89 -9.32 23.45
C GLU A 48 11.18 -8.46 24.53
N GLY A 49 10.09 -7.76 24.20
CA GLY A 49 9.24 -7.05 25.15
C GLY A 49 9.73 -5.66 25.55
N THR A 50 10.80 -5.15 24.94
CA THR A 50 11.30 -3.80 25.23
C THR A 50 10.43 -2.75 24.55
N ILE A 51 9.98 -1.74 25.31
CA ILE A 51 9.11 -0.66 24.82
C ILE A 51 9.87 0.17 23.78
N VAL A 52 9.63 -0.12 22.50
CA VAL A 52 10.12 0.69 21.40
C VAL A 52 9.15 1.85 21.20
N VAL A 53 9.60 3.06 21.54
CA VAL A 53 8.81 4.28 21.37
C VAL A 53 8.29 4.35 19.93
N PRO A 54 6.97 4.39 19.73
CA PRO A 54 6.41 4.53 18.40
C PRO A 54 6.79 5.91 17.88
N ARG A 55 7.53 5.93 16.76
CA ARG A 55 7.75 7.16 15.99
C ARG A 55 6.37 7.77 15.74
N LYS A 56 6.13 8.99 16.24
CA LYS A 56 4.91 9.77 15.97
C LYS A 56 4.83 9.96 14.47
N ARG A 57 4.20 9.00 13.78
CA ARG A 57 3.87 9.14 12.37
C ARG A 57 2.69 10.10 12.37
N GLY A 58 2.97 11.37 12.13
CA GLY A 58 1.92 12.27 11.67
C GLY A 58 1.20 11.61 10.49
N ARG A 59 -0.12 11.72 10.47
CA ARG A 59 -0.90 11.40 9.27
C ARG A 59 -0.28 12.22 8.15
N LYS A 60 0.35 11.58 7.16
CA LYS A 60 0.79 12.31 5.97
C LYS A 60 -0.44 13.05 5.45
N PRO A 61 -0.42 14.39 5.32
CA PRO A 61 -1.46 15.07 4.57
C PRO A 61 -1.51 14.39 3.20
N LYS A 62 -2.72 14.17 2.69
CA LYS A 62 -2.94 13.49 1.41
C LYS A 62 -2.24 14.33 0.34
N ALA A 63 -1.03 13.95 -0.03
CA ALA A 63 -0.32 14.58 -1.12
C ALA A 63 -1.17 14.35 -2.37
N GLU A 64 -1.68 15.43 -2.94
CA GLU A 64 -2.24 15.42 -4.28
C GLU A 64 -1.15 14.89 -5.21
N LYS A 65 -1.43 13.76 -5.86
CA LYS A 65 -0.48 13.15 -6.80
C LYS A 65 -0.21 14.18 -7.91
N PRO A 66 1.05 14.47 -8.26
CA PRO A 66 1.34 15.24 -9.46
C PRO A 66 0.69 14.53 -10.64
N GLN A 67 -0.20 15.24 -11.32
CA GLN A 67 -0.90 14.72 -12.50
C GLN A 67 0.15 14.52 -13.59
N ALA A 68 0.51 13.26 -13.84
CA ALA A 68 1.17 12.91 -15.09
C ALA A 68 0.16 13.16 -16.21
N GLU A 69 0.48 14.10 -17.10
CA GLU A 69 -0.30 14.37 -18.31
C GLU A 69 -0.42 13.08 -19.12
N LEU A 70 -1.60 12.45 -19.08
CA LEU A 70 -2.02 11.49 -20.08
C LEU A 70 -3.31 12.01 -20.70
N LYS A 71 -3.14 12.66 -21.84
CA LYS A 71 -4.21 12.90 -22.81
C LYS A 71 -4.86 11.57 -23.15
N LYS A 72 -6.15 11.41 -22.86
CA LYS A 72 -7.23 10.96 -23.77
C LYS A 72 -8.54 10.70 -23.01
N ASN A 73 -9.52 11.56 -23.32
CA ASN A 73 -10.98 11.46 -23.23
C ASN A 73 -11.64 10.85 -21.96
N PRO A 74 -12.50 11.60 -21.25
CA PRO A 74 -13.24 11.05 -20.12
C PRO A 74 -14.44 10.25 -20.67
N THR A 75 -14.29 8.94 -20.85
CA THR A 75 -15.47 8.09 -20.75
C THR A 75 -15.76 8.00 -19.26
N GLU A 76 -16.82 8.67 -18.80
CA GLU A 76 -17.24 8.66 -17.40
C GLU A 76 -17.48 7.23 -16.94
N PHE A 77 -16.51 6.68 -16.20
CA PHE A 77 -16.67 5.39 -15.54
C PHE A 77 -17.65 5.57 -14.37
N GLN A 78 -18.92 5.27 -14.60
CA GLN A 78 -19.90 5.19 -13.51
C GLN A 78 -19.57 4.01 -12.61
N LYS A 79 -18.89 4.28 -11.51
CA LYS A 79 -18.61 3.28 -10.47
C LYS A 79 -19.85 3.12 -9.60
N LEU A 80 -20.58 2.02 -9.78
CA LEU A 80 -21.70 1.68 -8.91
C LEU A 80 -21.20 1.31 -7.50
N PRO A 81 -21.92 1.70 -6.43
CA PRO A 81 -21.60 1.28 -5.08
C PRO A 81 -21.82 -0.23 -4.94
N ALA A 82 -20.79 -0.94 -4.48
CA ALA A 82 -20.84 -2.38 -4.24
C ALA A 82 -21.62 -2.68 -2.95
N THR A 83 -22.95 -2.55 -3.02
CA THR A 83 -23.84 -2.81 -1.89
C THR A 83 -24.72 -4.01 -2.22
N GLY A 84 -24.32 -5.19 -1.74
CA GLY A 84 -25.10 -6.43 -1.85
C GLY A 84 -24.83 -7.26 -3.11
N LYS A 85 -25.06 -8.58 -3.01
CA LYS A 85 -25.05 -9.51 -4.15
C LYS A 85 -26.28 -9.20 -5.01
N MET A 86 -26.15 -8.28 -5.97
CA MET A 86 -27.24 -8.00 -6.91
C MET A 86 -27.33 -9.16 -7.90
N GLU A 87 -28.51 -9.75 -8.06
CA GLU A 87 -28.75 -10.88 -8.97
C GLU A 87 -28.74 -10.44 -10.43
N THR A 88 -29.09 -9.18 -10.71
CA THR A 88 -29.13 -8.58 -12.03
C THR A 88 -28.77 -7.10 -11.98
N TYR A 89 -28.06 -6.63 -13.01
CA TYR A 89 -27.79 -5.22 -13.26
C TYR A 89 -28.55 -4.77 -14.51
N SER A 90 -29.26 -3.64 -14.42
CA SER A 90 -30.00 -3.06 -15.54
C SER A 90 -29.44 -1.69 -15.90
N PHE A 91 -29.13 -1.48 -17.16
CA PHE A 91 -28.56 -0.26 -17.71
C PHE A 91 -29.39 0.22 -18.90
N VAL A 92 -29.43 1.53 -19.12
CA VAL A 92 -29.94 2.11 -20.37
C VAL A 92 -28.76 2.70 -21.11
N ILE A 93 -28.39 2.11 -22.25
CA ILE A 93 -27.26 2.54 -23.07
C ILE A 93 -27.82 3.01 -24.41
N ASN A 94 -27.67 4.29 -24.73
CA ASN A 94 -28.19 4.89 -25.98
C ASN A 94 -29.69 4.62 -26.23
N GLY A 95 -30.51 4.58 -25.16
CA GLY A 95 -31.94 4.29 -25.24
C GLY A 95 -32.31 2.81 -25.31
N VAL A 96 -31.33 1.90 -25.30
CA VAL A 96 -31.55 0.45 -25.25
C VAL A 96 -31.42 -0.04 -23.81
N ALA A 97 -32.44 -0.74 -23.32
CA ALA A 97 -32.42 -1.39 -22.01
C ALA A 97 -31.59 -2.69 -22.08
N VAL A 98 -30.55 -2.79 -21.26
CA VAL A 98 -29.65 -3.94 -21.17
C VAL A 98 -29.68 -4.50 -19.75
N THR A 99 -29.98 -5.80 -19.63
CA THR A 99 -29.98 -6.51 -18.35
C THR A 99 -28.88 -7.56 -18.34
N VAL A 100 -28.04 -7.54 -17.30
CA VAL A 100 -26.89 -8.44 -17.12
C VAL A 100 -27.09 -9.23 -15.83
N SER A 101 -26.82 -10.54 -15.85
CA SER A 101 -26.73 -11.35 -14.63
C SER A 101 -25.59 -10.89 -13.73
N GLY A 102 -25.84 -10.84 -12.41
CA GLY A 102 -24.82 -10.57 -11.39
C GLY A 102 -23.76 -11.66 -11.23
N ARG A 103 -23.89 -12.78 -11.95
CA ARG A 103 -22.82 -13.79 -12.08
C ARG A 103 -21.76 -13.43 -13.12
N ALA A 104 -22.01 -12.45 -13.98
CA ALA A 104 -21.03 -12.03 -14.98
C ALA A 104 -19.83 -11.34 -14.29
N LYS A 105 -18.63 -11.83 -14.57
CA LYS A 105 -17.37 -11.27 -14.08
C LYS A 105 -16.98 -9.99 -14.82
N ASN A 106 -17.14 -9.97 -16.15
CA ASN A 106 -16.85 -8.82 -16.99
C ASN A 106 -17.87 -8.70 -18.10
N VAL A 107 -18.37 -7.49 -18.34
CA VAL A 107 -19.26 -7.16 -19.45
C VAL A 107 -18.64 -6.02 -20.23
N HIS A 108 -18.44 -6.23 -21.53
CA HIS A 108 -17.98 -5.21 -22.45
C HIS A 108 -19.01 -5.01 -23.55
N ILE A 109 -19.44 -3.76 -23.76
CA ILE A 109 -20.41 -3.38 -24.78
C ILE A 109 -19.76 -2.28 -25.62
N ALA A 110 -19.60 -2.56 -26.90
CA ALA A 110 -19.11 -1.65 -27.93
C ALA A 110 -20.13 -1.63 -29.09
N PRO A 111 -20.02 -0.66 -30.03
CA PRO A 111 -20.96 -0.57 -31.16
C PRO A 111 -21.08 -1.86 -31.97
N ASP A 112 -19.96 -2.55 -32.18
CA ASP A 112 -19.87 -3.73 -33.06
C ASP A 112 -19.70 -5.05 -32.30
N SER A 113 -19.56 -5.01 -30.96
CA SER A 113 -19.27 -6.22 -30.18
C SER A 113 -19.80 -6.15 -28.76
N MET A 114 -20.32 -7.29 -28.29
CA MET A 114 -20.68 -7.51 -26.89
C MET A 114 -19.96 -8.75 -26.37
N VAL A 115 -19.23 -8.63 -25.26
CA VAL A 115 -18.51 -9.73 -24.61
C VAL A 115 -18.93 -9.83 -23.16
N VAL A 116 -19.46 -11.00 -22.77
CA VAL A 116 -19.83 -11.32 -21.38
C VAL A 116 -19.00 -12.51 -20.91
N ASN A 117 -18.22 -12.31 -19.86
CA ASN A 117 -17.43 -13.36 -19.21
C ASN A 117 -18.08 -13.73 -17.87
N PHE A 118 -18.19 -15.03 -17.58
CA PHE A 118 -18.67 -15.57 -16.31
C PHE A 118 -17.51 -15.98 -15.40
#